data_AF-A0A536V6A2-F1
#
_entry.id   AF-A0A536V6A2-F1
#
_cell.length_a   1.000
_cell.length_b   1.000
_cell.length_c   1.000
_cell.angle_alpha   90.00
_cell.angle_beta   90.00
_cell.angle_gamma   90.00
#
_symmetry.space_group_name_H-M   'P 1'
#
loop_
_entity.id
_entity.type
_entity.pdbx_description
1 polymer ?
#
loop_
_entity_poly.entity_id
_entity_poly.type
_entity_poly.pdbx_seq_one_letter_code
_entity_poly.pdbx_strand_id
1 'polypeptide(L)'
;MSDWITTAHVTVDPLPLDWRDQLAVRLGQRPRRIGPWAELALYGARLCLDAAGESALPAQAQLRVASLSGPRNATRQIVEQAQTGLPMPFSFMQSQPSQMLAALSRHLGWQGDARFIVSRDQQAVLDLATQECS
;
A
#
# COMPACT_ATOMS: atom_id res chain seq x y z
N MET A 1 1.41 15.27 25.85
CA MET A 1 1.29 14.93 24.43
C MET A 1 2.49 14.07 24.13
N SER A 2 2.30 12.81 23.75
CA SER A 2 3.43 11.97 23.37
C SER A 2 3.96 12.51 22.05
N ASP A 3 5.23 12.95 22.03
CA ASP A 3 5.88 13.35 20.79
C ASP A 3 6.07 12.09 19.93
N TRP A 4 5.42 12.07 18.78
CA TRP A 4 5.61 11.01 17.79
C TRP A 4 7.03 11.07 17.23
N ILE A 5 7.65 9.91 17.07
CA ILE A 5 8.99 9.79 16.48
C ILE A 5 8.86 8.95 15.20
N THR A 6 9.41 9.45 14.10
CA THR A 6 9.55 8.69 12.87
C THR A 6 10.73 7.74 12.99
N THR A 7 10.48 6.44 13.08
CA THR A 7 11.52 5.40 13.21
C THR A 7 12.20 5.09 11.88
N ALA A 8 11.48 5.19 10.77
CA ALA A 8 12.02 5.04 9.42
C ALA A 8 11.23 5.85 8.40
N HIS A 9 11.96 6.34 7.39
CA HIS A 9 11.39 6.97 6.20
C HIS A 9 12.22 6.55 5.01
N VAL A 10 11.56 5.97 3.99
CA VAL A 10 12.21 5.54 2.75
C VAL A 10 11.55 6.23 1.56
N THR A 11 12.37 6.92 0.77
CA THR A 11 12.00 7.43 -0.54
C THR A 11 12.60 6.56 -1.62
N VAL A 12 11.78 6.14 -2.57
CA VAL A 12 12.22 5.33 -3.73
C VAL A 12 11.89 6.08 -5.01
N ASP A 13 12.88 6.81 -5.52
CA ASP A 13 12.81 7.50 -6.80
C ASP A 13 14.23 7.58 -7.42
N PRO A 14 14.51 6.90 -8.54
CA PRO A 14 13.59 6.06 -9.31
C PRO A 14 13.30 4.70 -8.64
N LEU A 15 12.21 4.06 -9.04
CA LEU A 15 11.91 2.68 -8.66
C LEU A 15 12.92 1.71 -9.31
N PRO A 16 13.62 0.86 -8.54
CA PRO A 16 14.56 -0.13 -9.10
C PRO A 16 13.87 -1.05 -10.12
N LEU A 17 14.55 -1.43 -11.20
CA LEU A 17 13.94 -2.24 -12.26
C LEU A 17 13.48 -3.63 -11.78
N ASP A 18 14.18 -4.20 -10.81
CA ASP A 18 13.99 -5.52 -10.21
C ASP A 18 13.13 -5.48 -8.92
N TRP A 19 12.47 -4.35 -8.62
CA TRP A 19 11.72 -4.15 -7.36
C TRP A 19 10.72 -5.28 -7.05
N ARG A 20 10.11 -5.89 -8.07
CA ARG A 20 9.18 -7.02 -7.88
C ARG A 20 9.87 -8.29 -7.43
N ASP A 21 11.07 -8.54 -7.93
CA ASP A 21 11.84 -9.72 -7.55
C ASP A 21 12.42 -9.50 -6.14
N GLN A 22 12.86 -8.28 -5.84
CA GLN A 22 13.20 -7.87 -4.47
C GLN A 22 12.02 -8.02 -3.49
N LEU A 23 10.81 -7.66 -3.90
CA LEU A 23 9.59 -7.88 -3.12
C LEU A 23 9.33 -9.37 -2.89
N ALA A 24 9.46 -10.19 -3.94
CA ALA A 24 9.26 -11.62 -3.84
C ALA A 24 10.23 -12.28 -2.85
N VAL A 25 11.51 -11.85 -2.85
CA VAL A 25 12.51 -12.29 -1.88
C VAL A 25 12.09 -11.93 -0.46
N ARG A 26 11.67 -10.68 -0.22
CA ARG A 26 11.23 -10.19 1.11
C ARG A 26 9.97 -10.86 1.66
N LEU A 27 9.11 -11.35 0.77
CA LEU A 27 7.88 -12.05 1.12
C LEU A 27 8.04 -13.57 1.13
N GLY A 28 9.20 -14.10 0.71
CA GLY A 28 9.45 -15.53 0.50
C GLY A 28 8.68 -16.14 -0.68
N GLN A 29 7.84 -15.37 -1.36
CA GLN A 29 7.06 -15.78 -2.52
C GLN A 29 6.58 -14.58 -3.33
N ARG A 30 6.24 -14.81 -4.60
CA ARG A 30 5.61 -13.78 -5.43
C ARG A 30 4.13 -13.63 -5.06
N PRO A 31 3.66 -12.42 -4.68
CA PRO A 31 2.25 -12.17 -4.44
C PRO A 31 1.42 -12.51 -5.66
N ARG A 32 0.24 -13.11 -5.47
CA ARG A 32 -0.65 -13.50 -6.56
C ARG A 32 -1.94 -12.71 -6.49
N ARG A 33 -2.40 -12.21 -7.65
CA ARG A 33 -3.72 -11.60 -7.86
C ARG A 33 -3.99 -10.28 -7.12
N ILE A 34 -2.98 -9.62 -6.53
CA ILE A 34 -3.16 -8.34 -5.81
C ILE A 34 -2.97 -7.09 -6.69
N GLY A 35 -2.34 -7.25 -7.86
CA GLY A 35 -2.12 -6.19 -8.84
C GLY A 35 -0.91 -5.27 -8.53
N PRO A 36 -0.36 -4.57 -9.54
CA PRO A 36 0.88 -3.79 -9.41
C PRO A 36 0.86 -2.72 -8.31
N TRP A 37 -0.29 -2.10 -8.09
CA TRP A 37 -0.40 -1.02 -7.12
C TRP A 37 -0.32 -1.52 -5.68
N ALA A 38 -0.94 -2.65 -5.37
CA ALA A 38 -0.80 -3.29 -4.07
C ALA A 38 0.61 -3.85 -3.86
N GLU A 39 1.25 -4.38 -4.92
CA GLU A 39 2.66 -4.77 -4.88
C GLU A 39 3.57 -3.59 -4.52
N LEU A 40 3.36 -2.41 -5.12
CA LEU A 40 4.14 -1.19 -4.81
C LEU A 40 3.96 -0.74 -3.36
N ALA A 41 2.71 -0.72 -2.88
CA ALA A 41 2.43 -0.37 -1.49
C ALA A 41 3.08 -1.35 -0.50
N LEU A 42 3.04 -2.66 -0.80
CA LEU A 42 3.74 -3.68 -0.02
C LEU A 42 5.25 -3.53 -0.05
N TYR A 43 5.81 -3.21 -1.21
CA TYR A 43 7.25 -2.98 -1.37
C TYR A 43 7.72 -1.81 -0.51
N GLY A 44 7.05 -0.65 -0.60
CA GLY A 44 7.36 0.51 0.24
C GLY A 44 7.23 0.20 1.74
N ALA A 45 6.14 -0.48 2.14
CA ALA A 45 5.92 -0.85 3.53
C ALA A 45 7.04 -1.76 4.07
N ARG A 46 7.48 -2.77 3.30
CA ARG A 46 8.58 -3.65 3.72
C ARG A 46 9.91 -2.92 3.79
N LEU A 47 10.20 -1.98 2.88
CA LEU A 47 11.41 -1.17 2.99
C LEU A 47 11.44 -0.33 4.27
N CYS A 48 10.31 0.28 4.66
CA CYS A 48 10.23 1.03 5.91
C CYS A 48 10.38 0.13 7.14
N LEU A 49 9.78 -1.06 7.14
CA LEU A 49 9.95 -2.05 8.21
C LEU A 49 11.41 -2.51 8.33
N ASP A 50 12.05 -2.86 7.21
CA ASP A 50 13.46 -3.26 7.16
C ASP A 50 14.36 -2.13 7.72
N ALA A 51 14.11 -0.88 7.31
CA ALA A 51 14.88 0.29 7.77
C ALA A 51 14.65 0.61 9.26
N ALA A 52 13.46 0.33 9.79
CA ALA A 52 13.14 0.44 11.21
C ALA A 52 13.69 -0.72 12.05
N GLY A 53 14.21 -1.78 11.42
CA GLY A 53 14.59 -3.01 12.12
C GLY A 53 13.39 -3.85 12.59
N GLU A 54 12.20 -3.58 12.05
CA GLU A 54 10.95 -4.22 12.45
C GLU A 54 10.61 -5.37 11.49
N SER A 55 10.34 -6.55 12.03
CA SER A 55 9.99 -7.71 11.20
C SER A 55 8.51 -7.72 10.78
N ALA A 56 7.65 -7.06 11.56
CA ALA A 56 6.20 -6.99 11.38
C ALA A 56 5.64 -5.69 11.98
N LEU A 57 4.42 -5.32 11.58
CA LEU A 57 3.71 -4.20 12.20
C LEU A 57 3.16 -4.61 13.59
N PRO A 58 3.23 -3.73 14.61
CA PRO A 58 2.54 -3.94 15.88
C PRO A 58 1.03 -4.14 15.70
N ALA A 59 0.39 -4.91 16.59
CA ALA A 59 -1.04 -5.26 16.49
C ALA A 59 -2.01 -4.06 16.53
N GLN A 60 -1.56 -2.90 17.01
CA GLN A 60 -2.34 -1.67 17.07
C GLN A 60 -1.82 -0.58 16.13
N ALA A 61 -0.85 -0.90 15.27
CA ALA A 61 -0.34 0.05 14.29
C ALA A 61 -1.50 0.49 13.38
N GLN A 62 -1.60 1.78 13.11
CA GLN A 62 -2.52 2.30 12.11
C GLN A 62 -1.83 2.31 10.75
N LEU A 63 -2.52 1.84 9.70
CA LEU A 63 -2.01 1.86 8.34
C LEU A 63 -2.68 2.98 7.55
N ARG A 64 -1.87 3.86 6.96
CA ARG A 64 -2.34 4.92 6.04
C ARG A 64 -1.62 4.77 4.72
N VAL A 65 -2.37 4.59 3.64
CA VAL A 65 -1.83 4.55 2.28
C VAL A 65 -2.37 5.76 1.54
N ALA A 66 -1.48 6.63 1.06
CA ALA A 66 -1.88 7.81 0.30
C ALA A 66 -1.47 7.70 -1.17
N SER A 67 -2.35 8.12 -2.06
CA SER A 67 -2.04 8.30 -3.47
C SER A 67 -2.99 9.28 -4.13
N LEU A 68 -2.46 10.22 -4.92
CA LEU A 68 -3.29 11.11 -5.72
C LEU A 68 -4.06 10.35 -6.82
N SER A 69 -3.43 9.32 -7.40
CA SER A 69 -3.95 8.63 -8.57
C SER A 69 -4.61 7.28 -8.24
N GLY A 70 -4.30 6.71 -7.08
CA GLY A 70 -4.77 5.38 -6.69
C GLY A 70 -4.48 4.31 -7.77
N PRO A 71 -5.34 3.29 -7.92
CA PRO A 71 -5.20 2.25 -8.94
C PRO A 71 -5.63 2.72 -10.35
N ARG A 72 -5.19 3.90 -10.78
CA ARG A 72 -5.61 4.58 -12.03
C ARG A 72 -5.65 3.68 -13.26
N ASN A 73 -4.64 2.83 -13.44
CA ASN A 73 -4.57 1.93 -14.58
C ASN A 73 -5.64 0.84 -14.54
N ALA A 74 -5.89 0.26 -13.37
CA ALA A 74 -6.95 -0.73 -13.19
C ALA A 74 -8.33 -0.08 -13.39
N THR A 75 -8.54 1.13 -12.85
CA THR A 75 -9.77 1.91 -13.07
C THR A 75 -10.00 2.17 -14.55
N ARG A 76 -8.98 2.60 -15.30
CA ARG A 76 -9.08 2.83 -16.74
C ARG A 76 -9.47 1.55 -17.49
N GLN A 77 -8.80 0.43 -17.20
CA GLN A 77 -9.08 -0.86 -17.84
C GLN A 77 -10.52 -1.33 -17.60
N ILE A 78 -11.07 -1.11 -16.40
CA ILE A 78 -12.47 -1.44 -16.11
C ILE A 78 -13.43 -0.59 -16.92
N VAL A 79 -13.16 0.71 -17.04
CA VAL A 79 -14.00 1.62 -17.83
C VAL A 79 -13.98 1.20 -19.31
N GLU A 80 -12.83 0.81 -19.85
CA GLU A 80 -12.69 0.28 -21.21
C GLU A 80 -13.44 -1.05 -21.38
N GLN A 81 -13.33 -1.98 -20.41
CA GLN A 81 -14.11 -3.23 -20.43
C GLN A 81 -15.62 -2.97 -20.39
N ALA A 82 -16.05 -2.02 -19.56
CA ALA A 82 -17.46 -1.64 -19.41
C ALA A 82 -18.10 -1.14 -20.72
N GLN A 83 -17.29 -0.62 -21.65
CA GLN A 83 -17.77 -0.21 -22.98
C GLN A 83 -18.11 -1.39 -23.89
N THR A 84 -17.55 -2.58 -23.62
CA THR A 84 -17.69 -3.77 -24.46
C THR A 84 -18.39 -4.94 -23.76
N GLY A 85 -18.75 -4.78 -22.49
CA GLY A 85 -19.44 -5.79 -21.69
C GLY A 85 -19.35 -5.51 -20.19
N LEU A 86 -19.59 -6.51 -19.34
CA LEU A 86 -19.39 -6.37 -17.90
C LEU A 86 -17.89 -6.54 -17.56
N PRO A 87 -17.33 -5.73 -16.64
CA PRO A 87 -15.95 -5.88 -16.24
C PRO A 87 -15.72 -7.21 -15.53
N MET A 88 -14.56 -7.81 -15.76
CA MET A 88 -14.21 -9.07 -15.11
C MET A 88 -14.08 -8.87 -13.59
N PRO A 89 -14.64 -9.77 -12.75
CA PRO A 89 -14.67 -9.57 -11.29
C PRO A 89 -13.30 -9.31 -10.65
N PHE A 90 -12.26 -10.01 -11.10
CA PHE A 90 -10.90 -9.80 -10.58
C PHE A 90 -10.32 -8.44 -10.98
N SER A 91 -10.55 -8.00 -12.22
CA SER A 91 -10.13 -6.67 -12.68
C SER A 91 -10.82 -5.59 -11.86
N PHE A 92 -12.14 -5.74 -11.64
CA PHE A 92 -12.91 -4.84 -10.79
C PHE A 92 -12.39 -4.77 -9.35
N MET A 93 -12.09 -5.91 -8.74
CA MET A 93 -11.53 -5.96 -7.38
C MET A 93 -10.20 -5.20 -7.29
N GLN A 94 -9.32 -5.33 -8.29
CA GLN A 94 -8.01 -4.67 -8.30
C GLN A 94 -8.06 -3.15 -8.44
N SER A 95 -9.18 -2.56 -8.85
CA SER A 95 -9.35 -1.10 -8.84
C SER A 95 -9.85 -0.55 -7.51
N GLN A 96 -10.14 -1.39 -6.53
CA GLN A 96 -10.67 -0.93 -5.25
C GLN A 96 -9.53 -0.69 -4.26
N PRO A 97 -9.37 0.52 -3.69
CA PRO A 97 -8.41 0.78 -2.63
C PRO A 97 -8.54 -0.17 -1.43
N SER A 98 -9.76 -0.57 -1.08
CA SER A 98 -10.02 -1.53 0.00
C SER A 98 -9.36 -2.90 -0.23
N GLN A 99 -9.26 -3.36 -1.49
CA GLN A 99 -8.62 -4.63 -1.81
C GLN A 99 -7.10 -4.56 -1.67
N MET A 100 -6.50 -3.41 -1.98
CA MET A 100 -5.09 -3.16 -1.70
C MET A 100 -4.83 -3.19 -0.19
N LEU A 101 -5.64 -2.52 0.63
CA LEU A 101 -5.49 -2.56 2.09
C LEU A 101 -5.61 -3.97 2.66
N ALA A 102 -6.59 -4.75 2.17
CA ALA A 102 -6.74 -6.16 2.57
C ALA A 102 -5.51 -7.01 2.19
N ALA A 103 -4.92 -6.78 1.01
CA ALA A 103 -3.69 -7.44 0.59
C ALA A 103 -2.51 -7.05 1.50
N LEU A 104 -2.41 -5.77 1.90
CA LEU A 104 -1.38 -5.30 2.83
C LEU A 104 -1.53 -5.99 4.19
N SER A 105 -2.72 -5.98 4.79
CA SER A 105 -2.99 -6.67 6.05
C SER A 105 -2.55 -8.14 6.01
N ARG A 106 -2.93 -8.85 4.95
CA ARG A 106 -2.57 -10.27 4.77
C ARG A 106 -1.05 -10.47 4.69
N HIS A 107 -0.36 -9.71 3.83
CA HIS A 107 1.06 -9.93 3.55
C HIS A 107 1.99 -9.36 4.64
N LEU A 108 1.52 -8.40 5.43
CA LEU A 108 2.24 -7.86 6.60
C LEU A 108 1.89 -8.59 7.90
N GLY A 109 0.98 -9.58 7.87
CA GLY A 109 0.52 -10.29 9.07
C GLY A 109 -0.18 -9.38 10.08
N TRP A 110 -0.78 -8.28 9.61
CA TRP A 110 -1.30 -7.19 10.43
C TRP A 110 -2.83 -7.14 10.43
N GLN A 111 -3.39 -6.69 11.54
CA GLN A 111 -4.83 -6.46 11.74
C GLN A 111 -4.99 -5.12 12.47
N GLY A 112 -5.94 -4.28 12.04
CA GLY A 112 -6.18 -2.97 12.67
C GLY A 112 -6.85 -1.97 11.72
N ASP A 113 -6.74 -0.68 12.04
CA ASP A 113 -7.33 0.40 11.25
C ASP A 113 -6.46 0.77 10.04
N ALA A 114 -7.00 0.55 8.84
CA ALA A 114 -6.37 0.84 7.57
C ALA A 114 -7.22 1.79 6.75
N ARG A 115 -6.59 2.85 6.23
CA ARG A 115 -7.28 3.85 5.40
C ARG A 115 -6.49 4.18 4.14
N PHE A 116 -7.23 4.42 3.06
CA PHE A 116 -6.69 4.98 1.84
C PHE A 116 -7.05 6.46 1.77
N ILE A 117 -6.06 7.31 1.48
CA ILE A 117 -6.20 8.76 1.43
C ILE A 117 -5.84 9.24 0.02
N VAL A 118 -6.70 10.06 -0.57
CA VAL A 118 -6.37 10.75 -1.82
C VAL A 118 -5.62 12.03 -1.46
N SER A 119 -4.29 12.00 -1.59
CA SER A 119 -3.43 13.16 -1.35
C SER A 119 -2.16 13.08 -2.20
N ARG A 120 -1.56 14.25 -2.45
CA ARG A 120 -0.20 14.40 -2.99
C ARG A 120 0.80 14.91 -1.95
N ASP A 121 0.30 15.39 -0.82
CA ASP A 121 1.08 15.98 0.25
C ASP A 121 1.40 14.90 1.29
N GLN A 122 2.66 14.46 1.29
CA GLN A 122 3.14 13.42 2.20
C GLN A 122 3.16 13.91 3.64
N GLN A 123 3.51 15.19 3.87
CA GLN A 123 3.60 15.76 5.21
C GLN A 123 2.20 15.88 5.82
N ALA A 124 1.22 16.38 5.06
CA ALA A 124 -0.16 16.46 5.54
C ALA A 124 -0.74 15.09 5.91
N VAL A 125 -0.34 14.01 5.21
CA VAL A 125 -0.77 12.65 5.54
C VAL A 125 -0.11 12.16 6.84
N LEU A 126 1.17 12.47 7.05
CA LEU A 126 1.87 12.14 8.30
C LEU A 126 1.30 12.92 9.49
N ASP A 127 1.03 14.21 9.31
CA ASP A 127 0.43 15.08 10.33
C ASP A 127 -0.97 14.59 10.70
N LEU A 128 -1.78 14.17 9.72
CA LEU A 128 -3.08 13.54 9.98
C LEU A 128 -2.92 12.23 10.77
N ALA A 129 -1.98 11.37 10.40
CA ALA A 129 -1.77 10.09 11.07
C ALA A 129 -1.36 10.26 12.54
N THR A 130 -0.54 11.26 12.85
CA THR A 130 -0.12 11.55 14.24
C THR A 130 -1.27 12.11 15.08
N GLN A 131 -2.17 12.90 14.49
CA GLN A 131 -3.38 13.41 15.15
C GLN A 131 -4.45 12.33 15.38
N GLU A 132 -4.56 11.33 14.51
CA GLU A 132 -5.53 10.24 14.66
C GLU A 132 -5.13 9.18 15.70
N CYS A 133 -3.87 9.21 16.13
CA CYS A 133 -3.34 8.26 17.13
C CYS A 133 -3.21 8.86 18.54
N SER A 134 -3.49 10.16 18.72
CA SER A 134 -3.51 10.86 20.01
C SER A 134 -4.88 10.80 20.68
#